data_AF-A0A1Y1V5Q5-F1
#
_entry.id   AF-A0A1Y1V5Q5-F1
#
_cell.length_a   1.000
_cell.length_b   1.000
_cell.length_c   1.000
_cell.angle_alpha   90.00
_cell.angle_beta   90.00
_cell.angle_gamma   90.00
#
_symmetry.space_group_name_H-M   'P 1'
#
loop_
_entity.id
_entity.type
_entity.pdbx_description
1 polymer ?
#
loop_
_entity_poly.entity_id
_entity_poly.type
_entity_poly.pdbx_seq_one_letter_code
_entity_poly.pdbx_strand_id
1 'polypeptide(L)'
;MSSTESISSNTNSNQNTPIVHHKKSNRCHLNGCNSRVVKIIGHCRYCQFSFCSTHRLPETHECANLDFCKQTSFEKNSTKLLREKCVKLKV
;
A
#
# COMPACT_ATOMS: atom_id res chain seq x y z
N MET A 1 -41.04 -32.08 -16.00
CA MET A 1 -41.35 -30.78 -16.63
C MET A 1 -41.69 -29.84 -15.48
N SER A 2 -40.91 -28.84 -15.09
CA SER A 2 -39.79 -28.16 -15.73
C SER A 2 -38.94 -27.48 -14.65
N SER A 3 -37.65 -27.40 -14.92
CA SER A 3 -36.56 -26.99 -14.03
C SER A 3 -36.60 -25.52 -13.61
N THR A 4 -36.21 -25.22 -12.38
CA THR A 4 -35.77 -23.87 -11.98
C THR A 4 -34.46 -24.00 -11.21
N GLU A 5 -33.35 -23.82 -11.91
CA GLU A 5 -32.01 -23.79 -11.32
C GLU A 5 -31.27 -22.53 -11.79
N SER A 6 -30.95 -21.69 -10.80
CA SER A 6 -29.65 -21.07 -10.60
C SER A 6 -29.05 -20.20 -11.72
N ILE A 7 -29.42 -18.92 -11.70
CA ILE A 7 -28.67 -17.85 -12.39
C ILE A 7 -27.32 -17.68 -11.69
N SER A 8 -26.27 -18.24 -12.28
CA SER A 8 -24.88 -18.03 -11.86
C SER A 8 -24.31 -16.82 -12.60
N SER A 9 -24.31 -15.65 -11.95
CA SER A 9 -23.67 -14.44 -12.45
C SER A 9 -22.16 -14.52 -12.20
N ASN A 10 -21.44 -15.15 -13.12
CA ASN A 10 -19.98 -15.25 -13.08
C ASN A 10 -19.37 -13.97 -13.67
N THR A 11 -19.20 -12.92 -12.85
CA THR A 11 -18.54 -11.68 -13.27
C THR A 11 -17.03 -11.80 -13.09
N ASN A 12 -16.36 -12.34 -14.11
CA ASN A 12 -14.91 -12.33 -14.23
C ASN A 12 -14.43 -10.90 -14.58
N SER A 13 -14.19 -10.08 -13.57
CA SER A 13 -13.60 -8.74 -13.72
C SER A 13 -12.10 -8.86 -13.96
N ASN A 14 -11.72 -9.17 -15.20
CA ASN A 14 -10.36 -8.99 -15.69
C ASN A 14 -10.16 -7.51 -16.05
N GLN A 15 -9.89 -6.69 -15.03
CA GLN A 15 -9.63 -5.26 -15.23
C GLN A 15 -8.16 -5.04 -15.60
N ASN A 16 -7.86 -5.25 -16.89
CA ASN A 16 -6.73 -4.59 -17.55
C ASN A 16 -6.99 -3.08 -17.48
N THR A 17 -6.51 -2.43 -16.43
CA THR A 17 -6.58 -0.98 -16.33
C THR A 17 -5.50 -0.36 -17.23
N PRO A 18 -5.88 0.60 -18.09
CA PRO A 18 -4.91 1.29 -18.93
C PRO A 18 -3.97 2.08 -18.01
N ILE A 19 -2.66 1.82 -18.13
CA ILE A 19 -1.59 2.62 -17.51
C ILE A 19 -1.65 4.05 -18.06
N VAL A 20 -2.46 4.88 -17.42
CA VAL A 20 -2.57 6.32 -17.72
C VAL A 20 -1.24 6.96 -17.35
N HIS A 21 -0.37 7.16 -18.33
CA HIS A 21 0.83 7.96 -18.17
C HIS A 21 0.43 9.44 -18.03
N HIS A 22 -0.02 9.81 -16.84
CA HIS A 22 -0.20 11.21 -16.49
C HIS A 22 1.14 11.93 -16.59
N LYS A 23 1.15 13.02 -17.36
CA LYS A 23 2.27 13.94 -17.55
C LYS A 23 3.04 14.12 -16.23
N LYS A 24 4.29 13.65 -16.18
CA LYS A 24 5.14 13.62 -14.97
C LYS A 24 5.23 15.02 -14.36
N SER A 25 4.38 15.32 -13.39
CA SER A 25 4.55 16.49 -12.55
C SER A 25 5.73 16.17 -11.63
N ASN A 26 6.78 16.99 -11.66
CA ASN A 26 7.94 16.83 -10.77
C ASN A 26 7.58 17.28 -9.33
N ARG A 27 6.32 17.17 -8.92
CA ARG A 27 5.75 17.78 -7.72
C ARG A 27 5.11 16.72 -6.85
N CYS A 28 5.16 16.93 -5.54
CA CYS A 28 4.58 16.02 -4.58
C CYS A 28 3.09 15.81 -4.88
N HIS A 29 2.64 14.55 -4.81
CA HIS A 29 1.23 14.21 -5.03
C HIS A 29 0.32 14.62 -3.86
N LEU A 30 0.89 14.97 -2.69
CA LEU A 30 0.10 15.38 -1.54
C LEU A 30 -0.61 16.73 -1.77
N ASN A 31 -1.90 16.77 -1.49
CA ASN A 31 -2.70 17.99 -1.54
C ASN A 31 -2.12 19.04 -0.59
N GLY A 32 -1.83 20.24 -1.10
CA GLY A 32 -1.21 21.32 -0.33
C GLY A 32 0.32 21.32 -0.33
N CYS A 33 0.98 20.32 -0.91
CA CYS A 33 2.43 20.32 -1.06
C CYS A 33 2.87 20.79 -2.46
N ASN A 34 3.69 21.84 -2.52
CA ASN A 34 4.29 22.36 -3.77
C ASN A 34 5.72 21.83 -4.01
N SER A 35 6.27 21.05 -3.07
CA SER A 35 7.67 20.63 -3.10
C SER A 35 7.98 19.68 -4.27
N ARG A 36 9.23 19.73 -4.73
CA ARG A 36 9.72 18.88 -5.83
C ARG A 36 9.83 17.42 -5.38
N VAL A 37 9.46 16.50 -6.26
CA VAL A 37 9.69 15.06 -6.09
C VAL A 37 11.17 14.76 -6.14
N VAL A 38 11.64 13.93 -5.20
CA VAL A 38 13.03 13.50 -5.18
C VAL A 38 13.16 12.12 -5.79
N LYS A 39 13.92 12.02 -6.89
CA LYS A 39 14.09 10.79 -7.68
C LYS A 39 14.68 9.62 -6.87
N ILE A 40 15.50 9.91 -5.85
CA ILE A 40 16.15 8.88 -5.01
C ILE A 40 15.15 8.06 -4.17
N ILE A 41 14.03 8.67 -3.79
CA ILE A 41 13.00 8.02 -2.94
C ILE A 41 12.15 7.08 -3.80
N GLY A 42 11.96 7.43 -5.08
CA GLY A 42 11.12 6.68 -6.00
C GLY A 42 9.63 6.83 -5.70
N HIS A 43 8.90 5.74 -5.89
CA HIS A 43 7.45 5.66 -5.71
C HIS A 43 7.11 4.96 -4.40
N CYS A 44 6.04 5.40 -3.72
CA CYS A 44 5.54 4.71 -2.54
C CYS A 44 5.07 3.29 -2.91
N ARG A 45 5.46 2.27 -2.13
CA ARG A 45 5.12 0.86 -2.41
C ARG A 45 3.61 0.57 -2.38
N TYR A 46 2.84 1.39 -1.68
CA TYR A 46 1.41 1.14 -1.41
C TYR A 46 0.47 1.87 -2.37
N CYS A 47 0.79 3.11 -2.73
CA CYS A 47 -0.03 3.94 -3.61
C CYS A 47 0.65 4.26 -4.95
N GLN A 48 1.92 3.86 -5.14
CA GLN A 48 2.70 4.03 -6.38
C GLN A 48 2.87 5.50 -6.83
N PHE A 49 2.59 6.47 -5.96
CA PHE A 49 2.80 7.88 -6.22
C PHE A 49 4.19 8.36 -5.75
N SER A 50 4.64 9.48 -6.32
CA SER A 50 5.91 10.11 -5.98
C SER A 50 5.74 11.28 -5.02
N PHE A 51 6.65 11.41 -4.07
CA PHE A 51 6.60 12.42 -3.02
C PHE A 51 7.91 13.20 -2.88
N CYS A 52 7.88 14.31 -2.15
CA CYS A 52 9.07 15.05 -1.75
C CYS A 52 9.77 14.39 -0.54
N SER A 53 10.95 14.89 -0.14
CA SER A 53 11.70 14.36 1.00
C SER A 53 10.93 14.32 2.32
N THR A 54 10.02 15.28 2.52
CA THR A 54 9.21 15.41 3.74
C THR A 54 8.03 14.45 3.74
N HIS A 55 7.42 14.18 2.58
CA HIS A 55 6.20 13.37 2.45
C HIS A 55 6.45 11.92 2.01
N ARG A 56 7.68 11.41 2.18
CA ARG A 56 8.06 10.06 1.73
C ARG A 56 7.43 8.93 2.54
N LEU A 57 7.04 9.20 3.78
CA LEU A 57 6.47 8.19 4.66
C LEU A 57 4.96 8.07 4.43
N PRO A 58 4.37 6.86 4.50
CA PRO A 58 2.93 6.67 4.35
C PRO A 58 2.09 7.57 5.28
N GLU A 59 2.56 7.79 6.52
CA GLU A 59 1.89 8.65 7.50
C GLU A 59 1.86 10.13 7.09
N THR A 60 2.88 10.58 6.36
CA THR A 60 3.06 12.00 6.01
C THR A 60 2.31 12.43 4.76
N HIS A 61 1.88 11.48 3.93
CA HIS A 61 1.10 11.76 2.73
C HIS A 61 -0.29 11.14 2.75
N GLU A 62 -0.75 10.68 3.92
CA GLU A 62 -2.07 10.07 4.11
C GLU A 62 -2.35 8.99 3.06
N CYS A 63 -1.47 7.98 3.01
CA CYS A 63 -1.56 6.93 2.01
C CYS A 63 -2.93 6.23 2.02
N ALA A 64 -3.55 6.04 0.85
CA ALA A 64 -4.85 5.37 0.74
C ALA A 64 -4.89 3.97 1.40
N ASN A 65 -3.75 3.26 1.37
CA ASN A 65 -3.58 1.93 1.95
C ASN A 65 -2.83 1.94 3.30
N LEU A 66 -3.06 2.97 4.13
CA LEU A 66 -2.41 3.09 5.45
C LEU A 66 -2.72 1.91 6.37
N ASP A 67 -3.96 1.40 6.37
CA ASP A 67 -4.35 0.28 7.22
C ASP A 67 -3.55 -1.00 6.90
N PHE A 68 -3.40 -1.30 5.61
CA PHE A 68 -2.58 -2.43 5.16
C PHE A 68 -1.10 -2.27 5.52
N CYS A 69 -0.57 -1.03 5.41
CA CYS A 69 0.79 -0.71 5.83
C CYS A 69 1.00 -0.96 7.33
N LYS A 70 0.04 -0.53 8.16
CA LYS A 70 0.06 -0.70 9.62
C LYS A 70 -0.01 -2.19 10.00
N GLN A 71 -0.96 -2.93 9.43
CA GLN A 71 -1.12 -4.36 9.71
C GLN A 71 0.13 -5.16 9.33
N THR A 72 0.67 -4.93 8.13
CA THR A 72 1.90 -5.60 7.67
C THR A 72 3.09 -5.30 8.59
N SER A 73 3.20 -4.05 9.06
CA SER A 73 4.28 -3.64 9.97
C SER A 73 4.11 -4.26 11.35
N PHE A 74 2.88 -4.34 11.83
CA PHE A 74 2.53 -4.96 13.11
C PHE A 74 2.83 -6.45 13.11
N GLU A 75 2.43 -7.20 12.08
CA GLU A 75 2.67 -8.64 11.97
C GLU A 75 4.17 -8.97 11.92
N LYS A 76 4.96 -8.19 11.17
CA LYS A 76 6.42 -8.34 11.14
C LYS A 76 7.05 -8.05 12.49
N ASN A 77 6.59 -6.98 13.15
CA ASN A 77 7.08 -6.60 14.46
C ASN A 77 6.74 -7.66 15.51
N SER A 78 5.48 -8.13 15.54
CA SER A 78 5.02 -9.15 16.48
C SER A 78 5.78 -10.47 16.30
N THR A 79 6.01 -10.90 15.05
CA THR A 79 6.79 -12.09 14.73
C THR A 79 8.24 -11.95 15.22
N LYS A 80 8.86 -10.79 14.96
CA LYS A 80 10.23 -10.51 15.43
C LYS A 80 10.30 -10.50 16.96
N LEU A 81 9.36 -9.84 17.62
CA LEU A 81 9.27 -9.80 19.07
C LEU A 81 9.11 -11.20 19.65
N LEU A 82 8.23 -12.04 19.10
CA LEU A 82 8.04 -13.42 19.54
C LEU A 82 9.32 -14.25 19.39
N ARG A 83 10.06 -14.07 18.29
CA ARG A 83 11.32 -14.75 18.02
C ARG A 83 12.44 -14.36 18.99
N GLU A 84 12.51 -13.09 19.36
CA GLU A 84 13.56 -12.53 20.22
C GLU A 84 13.20 -12.56 21.71
N LYS A 85 12.07 -13.17 22.09
CA LYS A 85 11.69 -13.34 23.50
C LYS A 85 12.77 -14.13 24.25
N CYS A 86 13.35 -13.50 25.27
CA CYS A 86 14.31 -14.14 26.15
C CYS A 86 13.62 -15.24 26.96
N VAL A 87 14.03 -16.49 26.76
CA VAL A 87 13.59 -17.62 27.58
C VAL A 87 14.56 -17.76 28.74
N LYS A 88 14.06 -17.64 29.98
CA LYS A 88 14.85 -17.91 31.19
C LYS A 88 15.33 -19.36 31.14
N LEU A 89 16.63 -19.57 30.92
CA LEU A 89 17.25 -20.88 31.05
C LEU A 89 17.10 -21.31 32.51
N LYS A 90 16.44 -22.44 32.73
CA LYS A 90 16.36 -23.05 34.05
C LYS A 90 17.67 -23.81 34.27
N VAL A 91 18.48 -23.31 35.21
CA VAL A 91 19.59 -24.05 35.83
C VAL A 91 19.04 -24.88 36.98
#